data_AF-A0A0H5CJY3-F1
#
_entry.id   AF-A0A0H5CJY3-F1
#
_cell.length_a   1.000
_cell.length_b   1.000
_cell.length_c   1.000
_cell.angle_alpha   90.00
_cell.angle_beta   90.00
_cell.angle_gamma   90.00
#
_symmetry.space_group_name_H-M   'P 1'
#
loop_
_entity.id
_entity.type
_entity.pdbx_description
1 polymer ?
#
loop_
_entity_poly.entity_id
_entity_poly.type
_entity_poly.pdbx_seq_one_letter_code
_entity_poly.pdbx_strand_id
1 'polypeptide(L)'
;MPESWQDLQDNSNDIDNSEIQDEDEEVNEYKDPVEEYTEGSRQIEALGLMDIGPMGSWSVSSFKQGCGVKELREDTPLSFWQSDGPQPHHLDIHFSKRVIVSRVSIFTDYSLDESYTPSKILVLSGTGFHDLVEVMTLELDRPSGWNHAVFTEIQGNKEGLKTFLIRILVVSNHQHGKDTHLRSVKVYSPQTTHTFDTSVLGPFTSRVLLSESTIR
;
A
#
# COMPACT_ATOMS: atom_id res chain seq x y z
N MET A 1 -19.55 68.53 -49.28
CA MET A 1 -20.07 67.62 -50.32
C MET A 1 -19.09 67.63 -51.48
N PRO A 2 -18.55 66.49 -51.97
CA PRO A 2 -18.02 65.30 -51.30
C PRO A 2 -16.50 65.12 -51.55
N GLU A 3 -15.94 64.05 -50.97
CA GLU A 3 -14.53 63.66 -50.82
C GLU A 3 -13.83 63.14 -52.10
N SER A 4 -12.49 63.23 -52.12
CA SER A 4 -11.62 62.14 -52.61
C SER A 4 -10.19 62.30 -52.08
N TRP A 5 -9.83 61.55 -51.03
CA TRP A 5 -8.43 61.36 -50.63
C TRP A 5 -7.97 60.01 -51.16
N GLN A 6 -7.03 60.06 -52.10
CA GLN A 6 -6.13 58.95 -52.42
C GLN A 6 -4.92 59.02 -51.47
N ASP A 7 -4.31 57.85 -51.30
CA ASP A 7 -3.05 57.54 -50.63
C ASP A 7 -3.11 57.29 -49.12
N LEU A 8 -2.95 56.01 -48.73
CA LEU A 8 -1.73 55.49 -48.11
C LEU A 8 -1.87 53.97 -47.85
N GLN A 9 -0.75 53.27 -48.06
CA GLN A 9 -0.54 51.84 -47.80
C GLN A 9 -0.71 51.54 -46.30
N ASP A 10 -1.32 50.39 -45.93
CA ASP A 10 -0.63 49.44 -45.06
C ASP A 10 -1.30 48.05 -45.00
N ASN A 11 -0.41 47.08 -44.88
CA ASN A 11 -0.49 45.68 -44.50
C ASN A 11 -1.78 45.19 -43.81
N SER A 12 -2.44 44.15 -44.34
CA SER A 12 -3.29 43.27 -43.51
C SER A 12 -3.52 41.87 -44.09
N ASN A 13 -3.10 40.90 -43.29
CA ASN A 13 -3.57 39.52 -43.13
C ASN A 13 -2.74 38.43 -43.80
N ASP A 14 -1.56 38.25 -43.19
CA ASP A 14 -0.98 36.95 -42.94
C ASP A 14 -2.02 35.92 -42.48
N ILE A 15 -1.80 34.71 -42.95
CA ILE A 15 -2.50 33.47 -42.68
C ILE A 15 -2.34 33.15 -41.18
N ASP A 16 -3.40 33.31 -40.39
CA ASP A 16 -3.43 32.70 -39.06
C ASP A 16 -3.97 31.27 -39.19
N ASN A 17 -3.03 30.35 -39.42
CA ASN A 17 -3.22 28.94 -39.26
C ASN A 17 -3.21 28.65 -37.76
N SER A 18 -4.34 28.89 -37.09
CA SER A 18 -4.52 28.44 -35.71
C SER A 18 -4.59 26.91 -35.73
N GLU A 19 -3.44 26.28 -35.54
CA GLU A 19 -3.34 24.88 -35.13
C GLU A 19 -4.24 24.70 -33.90
N ILE A 20 -5.36 24.00 -34.10
CA ILE A 20 -6.11 23.41 -33.00
C ILE A 20 -5.16 22.35 -32.43
N GLN A 21 -4.45 22.71 -31.36
CA GLN A 21 -3.83 21.73 -30.49
C GLN A 21 -4.99 21.00 -29.84
N ASP A 22 -5.29 19.81 -30.34
CA ASP A 22 -6.04 18.80 -29.61
C ASP A 22 -5.24 18.54 -28.32
N GLU A 23 -5.58 19.27 -27.25
CA GLU A 23 -5.21 18.90 -25.90
C GLU A 23 -5.90 17.56 -25.68
N ASP A 24 -5.14 16.47 -25.78
CA ASP A 24 -5.54 15.16 -25.31
C ASP A 24 -5.96 15.30 -23.84
N GLU A 25 -7.25 15.55 -23.59
CA GLU A 25 -7.85 15.43 -22.27
C GLU A 25 -7.63 13.97 -21.85
N GLU A 26 -6.58 13.72 -21.07
CA GLU A 26 -6.45 12.48 -20.30
C GLU A 26 -7.73 12.35 -19.50
N VAL A 27 -8.64 11.50 -19.98
CA VAL A 27 -9.82 11.08 -19.24
C VAL A 27 -9.26 10.37 -18.01
N ASN A 28 -9.12 11.11 -16.92
CA ASN A 28 -8.65 10.58 -15.65
C ASN A 28 -9.75 9.63 -15.16
N GLU A 29 -9.58 8.34 -15.44
CA GLU A 29 -10.51 7.30 -15.06
C GLU A 29 -10.63 7.34 -13.54
N TYR A 30 -11.76 7.85 -13.04
CA TYR A 30 -12.03 7.89 -11.61
C TYR A 30 -12.08 6.46 -11.10
N LYS A 31 -11.04 6.06 -10.35
CA LYS A 31 -11.01 4.77 -9.68
C LYS A 31 -11.67 4.92 -8.32
N ASP A 32 -12.69 4.09 -8.06
CA ASP A 32 -13.28 4.00 -6.73
C ASP A 32 -12.25 3.36 -5.77
N PRO A 33 -11.80 4.08 -4.71
CA PRO A 33 -10.82 3.54 -3.77
C PRO A 33 -11.27 2.22 -3.14
N VAL A 34 -12.57 2.02 -2.93
CA VAL A 34 -13.12 0.79 -2.33
C VAL A 34 -12.97 -0.41 -3.28
N GLU A 35 -13.19 -0.19 -4.58
CA GLU A 35 -12.99 -1.22 -5.59
C GLU A 35 -11.52 -1.59 -5.70
N GLU A 36 -10.63 -0.60 -5.79
CA GLU A 36 -9.18 -0.81 -5.85
C GLU A 36 -8.66 -1.54 -4.60
N TYR A 37 -9.15 -1.16 -3.42
CA TYR A 37 -8.82 -1.83 -2.16
C TYR A 37 -9.22 -3.31 -2.16
N THR A 38 -10.44 -3.60 -2.61
CA THR A 38 -11.01 -4.95 -2.61
C THR A 38 -10.32 -5.85 -3.64
N GLU A 39 -10.10 -5.33 -4.85
CA GLU A 39 -9.43 -6.06 -5.92
C GLU A 39 -7.97 -6.37 -5.56
N GLY A 40 -7.23 -5.40 -5.01
CA GLY A 40 -5.87 -5.65 -4.54
C GLY A 40 -5.80 -6.66 -3.39
N SER A 41 -6.77 -6.65 -2.46
CA SER A 41 -6.86 -7.68 -1.41
C SER A 41 -7.06 -9.08 -2.01
N ARG A 42 -7.96 -9.20 -3.00
CA ARG A 42 -8.25 -10.46 -3.70
C ARG A 42 -7.04 -10.98 -4.48
N GLN A 43 -6.27 -10.09 -5.11
CA GLN A 43 -5.04 -10.47 -5.81
C GLN A 43 -4.01 -11.08 -4.86
N ILE A 44 -3.88 -10.55 -3.63
CA ILE A 44 -2.98 -11.13 -2.63
C ILE A 44 -3.46 -12.51 -2.16
N GLU A 45 -4.77 -12.69 -1.95
CA GLU A 45 -5.33 -14.01 -1.61
C GLU A 45 -5.07 -15.04 -2.71
N ALA A 46 -5.16 -14.64 -3.99
CA ALA A 46 -4.87 -15.51 -5.13
C ALA A 46 -3.40 -15.98 -5.19
N LEU A 47 -2.48 -15.29 -4.50
CA LEU A 47 -1.09 -15.72 -4.32
C LEU A 47 -0.92 -16.80 -3.23
N GLY A 48 -2.02 -17.27 -2.60
CA GLY A 48 -1.96 -18.22 -1.49
C GLY A 48 -1.36 -17.60 -0.23
N LEU A 49 -1.55 -16.29 -0.05
CA LEU A 49 -1.10 -15.55 1.11
C LEU A 49 -2.28 -15.27 2.04
N MET A 50 -2.04 -15.35 3.35
CA MET A 50 -3.05 -15.04 4.37
C MET A 50 -2.60 -13.87 5.24
N ASP A 51 -3.54 -13.00 5.59
CA ASP A 51 -3.28 -11.90 6.51
C ASP A 51 -3.10 -12.43 7.94
N ILE A 52 -1.92 -12.20 8.49
CA ILE A 52 -1.54 -12.52 9.87
C ILE A 52 -1.54 -11.29 10.77
N GLY A 53 -1.84 -10.10 10.24
CA GLY A 53 -2.00 -8.87 11.01
C GLY A 53 -2.85 -9.03 12.28
N PRO A 54 -3.99 -9.75 12.24
CA PRO A 54 -4.80 -10.02 13.43
C PRO A 54 -4.10 -10.79 14.56
N MET A 55 -3.04 -11.53 14.27
CA MET A 55 -2.26 -12.30 15.26
C MET A 55 -1.23 -11.43 15.99
N GLY A 56 -0.95 -10.22 15.50
CA GLY A 56 -0.01 -9.28 16.07
C GLY A 56 -0.67 -8.29 17.04
N SER A 57 0.12 -7.82 18.01
CA SER A 57 -0.19 -6.62 18.79
C SER A 57 0.36 -5.39 18.06
N TRP A 58 -0.45 -4.35 17.92
CA TRP A 58 -0.14 -3.18 17.13
C TRP A 58 -0.01 -1.93 18.02
N SER A 59 1.00 -1.12 17.75
CA SER A 59 1.15 0.22 18.35
C SER A 59 1.63 1.22 17.31
N VAL A 60 1.36 2.50 17.54
CA VAL A 60 1.81 3.62 16.70
C VAL A 60 2.59 4.60 17.56
N SER A 61 3.48 5.36 16.93
CA SER A 61 4.31 6.39 17.59
C SER A 61 3.47 7.50 18.22
N SER A 62 2.43 7.92 17.51
CA SER A 62 1.47 8.95 17.90
C SER A 62 0.22 8.80 17.06
N PHE A 63 -0.89 9.38 17.51
CA PHE A 63 -2.08 9.46 16.68
C PHE A 63 -2.98 10.62 17.10
N LYS A 64 -3.68 11.19 16.14
CA LYS A 64 -4.77 12.12 16.39
C LYS A 64 -5.98 11.38 16.96
N GLN A 65 -6.72 12.00 17.86
CA GLN A 65 -7.89 11.38 18.49
C GLN A 65 -8.88 10.87 17.43
N GLY A 66 -9.19 9.57 17.48
CA GLY A 66 -10.11 8.92 16.53
C GLY A 66 -9.49 8.45 15.21
N CYS A 67 -8.17 8.57 15.05
CA CYS A 67 -7.42 8.14 13.85
C CYS A 67 -6.20 7.30 14.25
N GLY A 68 -6.41 6.26 15.06
CA GLY A 68 -5.35 5.43 15.65
C GLY A 68 -5.19 4.06 14.97
N VAL A 69 -4.68 3.11 15.74
CA VAL A 69 -4.48 1.71 15.30
C VAL A 69 -5.78 1.04 14.86
N LYS A 70 -6.91 1.42 15.47
CA LYS A 70 -8.21 0.85 15.12
C LYS A 70 -8.54 1.16 13.66
N GLU A 71 -8.48 2.44 13.30
CA GLU A 71 -8.81 2.94 11.95
C GLU A 71 -7.84 2.42 10.88
N LEU A 72 -6.57 2.20 11.23
CA LEU A 72 -5.55 1.59 10.35
C LEU A 72 -5.88 0.13 9.96
N ARG A 73 -6.60 -0.57 10.84
CA ARG A 73 -6.85 -2.01 10.75
C ARG A 73 -8.26 -2.35 10.26
N GLU A 74 -9.11 -1.36 10.04
CA GLU A 74 -10.41 -1.60 9.45
C GLU A 74 -10.24 -2.06 7.99
N ASP A 75 -11.15 -2.92 7.53
CA ASP A 75 -11.14 -3.44 6.15
C ASP A 75 -11.75 -2.44 5.15
N THR A 76 -11.25 -1.19 5.17
CA THR A 76 -11.73 -0.13 4.29
C THR A 76 -10.62 0.88 4.01
N PRO A 77 -10.54 1.43 2.78
CA PRO A 77 -9.60 2.51 2.46
C PRO A 77 -10.08 3.89 2.95
N LEU A 78 -11.29 3.99 3.50
CA LEU A 78 -11.92 5.25 3.89
C LEU A 78 -11.46 5.74 5.26
N SER A 79 -11.07 4.84 6.15
CA SER A 79 -10.44 5.17 7.43
C SER A 79 -8.93 5.22 7.29
N PHE A 80 -8.27 5.90 8.23
CA PHE A 80 -6.82 6.01 8.23
C PHE A 80 -6.29 6.27 9.64
N TRP A 81 -5.06 5.82 9.87
CA TRP A 81 -4.24 6.36 10.95
C TRP A 81 -3.72 7.73 10.55
N GLN A 82 -3.83 8.69 11.45
CA GLN A 82 -3.20 10.01 11.33
C GLN A 82 -2.21 10.19 12.46
N SER A 83 -0.92 10.35 12.15
CA SER A 83 0.08 10.68 13.16
C SER A 83 -0.15 12.07 13.76
N ASP A 84 0.32 12.28 14.99
CA ASP A 84 0.29 13.60 15.64
C ASP A 84 1.49 13.73 16.61
N GLY A 85 2.68 13.86 16.04
CA GLY A 85 3.92 13.82 16.83
C GLY A 85 5.18 14.23 16.07
N PRO A 86 6.36 14.09 16.69
CA PRO A 86 7.63 14.34 16.00
C PRO A 86 7.96 13.22 15.02
N GLN A 87 8.52 13.58 13.86
CA GLN A 87 9.09 12.62 12.92
C GLN A 87 10.37 11.97 13.47
N PRO A 88 10.70 10.74 13.05
CA PRO A 88 9.96 9.88 12.12
C PRO A 88 8.77 9.16 12.79
N HIS A 89 7.67 9.04 12.05
CA HIS A 89 6.48 8.32 12.52
C HIS A 89 6.65 6.82 12.31
N HIS A 90 6.10 6.01 13.20
CA HIS A 90 6.17 4.57 13.03
C HIS A 90 4.96 3.85 13.58
N LEU A 91 4.78 2.62 13.11
CA LEU A 91 3.92 1.63 13.73
C LEU A 91 4.70 0.32 13.91
N ASP A 92 4.35 -0.39 14.97
CA ASP A 92 4.98 -1.62 15.38
C ASP A 92 3.97 -2.75 15.42
N ILE A 93 4.39 -3.92 14.96
CA ILE A 93 3.59 -5.14 14.91
C ILE A 93 4.39 -6.24 15.61
N HIS A 94 3.96 -6.60 16.81
CA HIS A 94 4.62 -7.59 17.64
C HIS A 94 3.83 -8.90 17.69
N PHE A 95 4.47 -9.99 17.25
CA PHE A 95 3.90 -11.33 17.27
C PHE A 95 4.37 -12.10 18.51
N SER A 96 3.44 -12.81 19.16
CA SER A 96 3.75 -13.64 20.34
C SER A 96 4.61 -14.88 20.03
N LYS A 97 4.68 -15.27 18.75
CA LYS A 97 5.47 -16.38 18.23
C LYS A 97 6.24 -15.91 17.01
N ARG A 98 7.33 -16.60 16.69
CA ARG A 98 8.08 -16.34 15.46
C ARG A 98 7.18 -16.66 14.27
N VAL A 99 6.92 -15.66 13.44
CA VAL A 99 6.13 -15.80 12.22
C VAL A 99 7.02 -15.72 10.98
N ILE A 100 6.48 -16.18 9.87
CA ILE A 100 7.04 -16.00 8.54
C ILE A 100 6.20 -14.93 7.85
N VAL A 101 6.84 -13.88 7.35
CA VAL A 101 6.18 -12.79 6.62
C VAL A 101 6.67 -12.79 5.18
N SER A 102 5.77 -13.02 4.25
CA SER A 102 6.04 -12.95 2.81
C SER A 102 5.96 -11.53 2.28
N ARG A 103 5.01 -10.74 2.80
CA ARG A 103 4.72 -9.41 2.27
C ARG A 103 4.11 -8.51 3.35
N VAL A 104 4.45 -7.23 3.32
CA VAL A 104 3.68 -6.16 3.98
C VAL A 104 3.05 -5.31 2.89
N SER A 105 1.74 -5.08 2.96
CA SER A 105 1.01 -4.26 2.01
C SER A 105 0.47 -3.02 2.71
N ILE A 106 0.64 -1.85 2.08
CA ILE A 106 0.27 -0.55 2.64
C ILE A 106 -0.60 0.17 1.60
N PHE A 107 -1.82 0.54 1.99
CA PHE A 107 -2.72 1.31 1.12
C PHE A 107 -2.54 2.80 1.37
N THR A 108 -2.28 3.56 0.30
CA THR A 108 -2.08 5.01 0.33
C THR A 108 -2.70 5.65 -0.90
N ASP A 109 -3.16 6.89 -0.79
CA ASP A 109 -3.71 7.62 -1.93
C ASP A 109 -3.21 9.07 -1.91
N TYR A 110 -2.33 9.42 -2.85
CA TYR A 110 -1.78 10.77 -2.98
C TYR A 110 -2.83 11.82 -3.32
N SER A 111 -3.81 11.47 -4.15
CA SER A 111 -4.86 12.41 -4.57
C SER A 111 -5.77 12.78 -3.41
N LEU A 112 -5.97 11.87 -2.45
CA LEU A 112 -6.79 12.13 -1.26
C LEU A 112 -6.00 12.72 -0.09
N ASP A 113 -4.73 12.35 0.07
CA ASP A 113 -3.94 12.68 1.27
C ASP A 113 -2.88 13.78 1.05
N GLU A 114 -2.53 14.11 -0.20
CA GLU A 114 -1.58 15.17 -0.56
C GLU A 114 -0.26 15.12 0.24
N SER A 115 -0.03 16.10 1.12
CA SER A 115 1.16 16.19 1.98
C SER A 115 1.20 15.12 3.09
N TYR A 116 0.08 14.49 3.43
CA TYR A 116 0.03 13.40 4.41
C TYR A 116 0.49 12.06 3.84
N THR A 117 0.69 11.96 2.53
CA THR A 117 1.12 10.73 1.87
C THR A 117 2.62 10.48 2.09
N PRO A 118 3.02 9.31 2.62
CA PRO A 118 4.42 8.93 2.70
C PRO A 118 5.13 8.98 1.35
N SER A 119 6.33 9.54 1.31
CA SER A 119 7.24 9.46 0.15
C SER A 119 8.34 8.42 0.35
N LYS A 120 8.69 8.13 1.61
CA LYS A 120 9.68 7.11 1.94
C LYS A 120 9.28 6.34 3.19
N ILE A 121 9.18 5.02 3.05
CA ILE A 121 8.87 4.09 4.13
C ILE A 121 9.99 3.07 4.24
N LEU A 122 10.49 2.85 5.46
CA LEU A 122 11.38 1.74 5.78
C LEU A 122 10.61 0.65 6.51
N VAL A 123 10.81 -0.59 6.11
CA VAL A 123 10.36 -1.75 6.87
C VAL A 123 11.56 -2.32 7.62
N LEU A 124 11.47 -2.32 8.94
CA LEU A 124 12.47 -2.89 9.83
C LEU A 124 11.93 -4.15 10.48
N SER A 125 12.82 -5.08 10.82
CA SER A 125 12.47 -6.36 11.42
C SER A 125 13.47 -6.76 12.50
N GLY A 126 13.01 -7.44 13.55
CA GLY A 126 13.86 -7.86 14.66
C GLY A 126 13.20 -8.89 15.57
N THR A 127 13.94 -9.33 16.57
CA THR A 127 13.39 -10.12 17.68
C THR A 127 12.81 -9.25 18.79
N GLY A 128 13.22 -7.99 18.86
CA GLY A 128 12.68 -6.94 19.72
C GLY A 128 13.10 -5.55 19.25
N PHE A 129 12.89 -4.52 20.07
CA PHE A 129 13.18 -3.14 19.67
C PHE A 129 14.66 -2.79 19.56
N HIS A 130 15.55 -3.60 20.16
CA HIS A 130 16.98 -3.32 20.26
C HIS A 130 17.80 -3.89 19.07
N ASP A 131 17.21 -4.79 18.28
CA ASP A 131 17.86 -5.47 17.17
C ASP A 131 17.10 -5.28 15.85
N LEU A 132 16.30 -4.21 15.75
CA LEU A 132 15.61 -3.84 14.52
C LEU A 132 16.64 -3.54 13.42
N VAL A 133 16.55 -4.28 12.32
CA VAL A 133 17.33 -4.05 11.11
C VAL A 133 16.42 -3.69 9.96
N GLU A 134 16.86 -2.75 9.12
CA GLU A 134 16.15 -2.43 7.88
C GLU A 134 16.20 -3.64 6.93
N VAL A 135 15.03 -4.09 6.49
CA VAL A 135 14.89 -5.20 5.56
C VAL A 135 14.40 -4.76 4.19
N MET A 136 13.69 -3.64 4.09
CA MET A 136 13.23 -3.08 2.83
C MET A 136 13.01 -1.57 2.94
N THR A 137 13.29 -0.86 1.85
CA THR A 137 12.88 0.54 1.62
C THR A 137 11.83 0.58 0.52
N LEU A 138 10.74 1.31 0.74
CA LEU A 138 9.78 1.71 -0.28
C LEU A 138 9.94 3.22 -0.54
N GLU A 139 10.24 3.58 -1.78
CA GLU A 139 10.21 4.97 -2.25
C GLU A 139 8.95 5.13 -3.11
N LEU A 140 8.09 6.05 -2.71
CA LEU A 140 6.75 6.22 -3.25
C LEU A 140 6.67 7.59 -3.93
N ASP A 141 6.36 7.62 -5.22
CA ASP A 141 6.11 8.84 -5.97
C ASP A 141 4.62 8.91 -6.33
N ARG A 142 3.89 9.81 -5.65
CA ARG A 142 2.44 9.99 -5.78
C ARG A 142 1.65 8.66 -5.82
N PRO A 143 1.84 7.78 -4.82
CA PRO A 143 1.25 6.45 -4.84
C PRO A 143 -0.29 6.51 -4.79
N SER A 144 -0.93 5.58 -5.47
CA SER A 144 -2.38 5.34 -5.41
C SER A 144 -2.60 3.83 -5.34
N GLY A 145 -3.39 3.38 -4.36
CA GLY A 145 -3.69 1.98 -4.14
C GLY A 145 -2.72 1.25 -3.20
N TRP A 146 -2.55 -0.06 -3.45
CA TRP A 146 -1.72 -0.94 -2.64
C TRP A 146 -0.24 -0.89 -3.03
N ASN A 147 0.61 -0.61 -2.04
CA ASN A 147 2.07 -0.66 -2.15
C ASN A 147 2.60 -1.88 -1.39
N HIS A 148 3.46 -2.67 -2.01
CA HIS A 148 3.86 -3.96 -1.48
C HIS A 148 5.36 -4.05 -1.19
N ALA A 149 5.70 -4.31 0.07
CA ALA A 149 7.02 -4.75 0.47
C ALA A 149 7.11 -6.28 0.44
N VAL A 150 7.83 -6.86 -0.53
CA VAL A 150 7.86 -8.32 -0.78
C VAL A 150 9.18 -8.93 -0.28
N PHE A 151 9.09 -9.88 0.66
CA PHE A 151 10.27 -10.49 1.29
C PHE A 151 10.67 -11.85 0.71
N THR A 152 9.79 -12.50 -0.05
CA THR A 152 10.06 -13.83 -0.65
C THR A 152 11.18 -13.84 -1.70
N GLU A 153 11.54 -12.66 -2.20
CA GLU A 153 12.58 -12.48 -3.23
C GLU A 153 13.91 -12.03 -2.62
N ILE A 154 13.90 -11.63 -1.34
CA ILE A 154 15.11 -11.15 -0.66
C ILE A 154 16.04 -12.35 -0.41
N GLN A 155 17.24 -12.27 -0.97
CA GLN A 155 18.36 -13.21 -0.77
C GLN A 155 18.12 -14.66 -1.25
N GLY A 156 17.17 -14.88 -2.16
CA GLY A 156 16.85 -16.22 -2.68
C GLY A 156 16.13 -17.12 -1.66
N ASN A 157 15.68 -16.55 -0.53
CA ASN A 157 14.93 -17.26 0.48
C ASN A 157 13.44 -17.29 0.15
N LYS A 158 13.01 -18.36 -0.53
CA LYS A 158 11.60 -18.60 -0.86
C LYS A 158 10.68 -18.67 0.37
N GLU A 159 11.24 -18.84 1.57
CA GLU A 159 10.44 -18.95 2.79
C GLU A 159 9.95 -17.60 3.32
N GLY A 160 10.52 -16.46 2.91
CA GLY A 160 10.13 -15.14 3.44
C GLY A 160 10.84 -14.73 4.74
N LEU A 161 10.41 -13.61 5.33
CA LEU A 161 11.04 -12.96 6.48
C LEU A 161 10.58 -13.59 7.81
N LYS A 162 11.51 -14.25 8.52
CA LYS A 162 11.25 -14.85 9.84
C LYS A 162 11.45 -13.82 10.95
N THR A 163 10.39 -13.40 11.63
CA THR A 163 10.47 -12.31 12.62
C THR A 163 9.48 -12.43 13.78
N PHE A 164 9.72 -11.65 14.84
CA PHE A 164 8.78 -11.41 15.94
C PHE A 164 8.24 -9.98 15.92
N LEU A 165 9.02 -9.03 15.42
CA LEU A 165 8.69 -7.62 15.41
C LEU A 165 8.90 -7.03 14.01
N ILE A 166 7.89 -6.34 13.51
CA ILE A 166 7.99 -5.50 12.31
C ILE A 166 7.74 -4.06 12.73
N ARG A 167 8.61 -3.15 12.29
CA ARG A 167 8.41 -1.71 12.38
C ARG A 167 8.28 -1.13 10.99
N ILE A 168 7.18 -0.45 10.72
CA ILE A 168 7.02 0.36 9.52
C ILE A 168 7.32 1.79 9.93
N LEU A 169 8.42 2.33 9.42
CA LEU A 169 8.93 3.66 9.73
C LEU A 169 8.69 4.58 8.55
N VAL A 170 7.88 5.61 8.75
CA VAL A 170 7.65 6.67 7.77
C VAL A 170 8.72 7.73 7.98
N VAL A 171 9.66 7.79 7.05
CA VAL A 171 10.84 8.66 7.14
C VAL A 171 10.52 10.07 6.65
N SER A 172 9.76 10.16 5.55
CA SER A 172 9.36 11.42 4.96
C SER A 172 8.03 11.29 4.23
N ASN A 173 7.32 12.42 4.14
CA ASN A 173 6.10 12.56 3.37
C ASN A 173 6.33 13.44 2.13
N HIS A 174 5.35 13.41 1.22
CA HIS A 174 5.30 14.33 0.11
C HIS A 174 5.16 15.77 0.59
N GLN A 175 5.64 16.72 -0.21
CA GLN A 175 5.54 18.16 0.08
C GLN A 175 6.08 18.59 1.46
N HIS A 176 6.97 17.79 2.05
CA HIS A 176 7.47 17.98 3.43
C HIS A 176 6.36 17.99 4.48
N GLY A 177 5.29 17.21 4.26
CA GLY A 177 4.21 17.06 5.22
C GLY A 177 4.71 16.60 6.59
N LYS A 178 4.16 17.20 7.63
CA LYS A 178 4.56 16.94 9.03
C LYS A 178 4.02 15.61 9.53
N ASP A 179 2.74 15.37 9.30
CA ASP A 179 2.00 14.20 9.79
C ASP A 179 1.60 13.30 8.62
N THR A 180 1.29 12.04 8.90
CA THR A 180 1.10 10.97 7.89
C THR A 180 -0.28 10.37 7.95
N HIS A 181 -0.84 10.04 6.79
CA HIS A 181 -2.01 9.15 6.65
C HIS A 181 -1.58 7.79 6.11
N LEU A 182 -1.93 6.72 6.83
CA LEU A 182 -1.93 5.36 6.28
C LEU A 182 -3.35 4.82 6.40
N ARG A 183 -3.93 4.43 5.26
CA ARG A 183 -5.33 3.99 5.19
C ARG A 183 -5.49 2.54 5.62
N SER A 184 -4.59 1.67 5.18
CA SER A 184 -4.57 0.27 5.59
C SER A 184 -3.16 -0.29 5.58
N VAL A 185 -2.89 -1.19 6.52
CA VAL A 185 -1.66 -2.00 6.54
C VAL A 185 -2.03 -3.45 6.79
N LYS A 186 -1.60 -4.34 5.91
CA LYS A 186 -1.79 -5.78 6.02
C LYS A 186 -0.46 -6.51 5.99
N VAL A 187 -0.35 -7.58 6.77
CA VAL A 187 0.88 -8.37 6.89
C VAL A 187 0.58 -9.79 6.50
N TYR A 188 1.25 -10.29 5.47
CA TYR A 188 0.91 -11.56 4.85
C TYR A 188 1.98 -12.62 5.08
N SER A 189 1.51 -13.83 5.36
CA SER A 189 2.31 -15.07 5.46
C SER A 189 1.90 -16.03 4.35
N PRO A 190 2.76 -16.97 3.91
CA PRO A 190 2.31 -18.11 3.12
C PRO A 190 1.18 -18.83 3.87
N GLN A 191 0.11 -19.16 3.16
CA GLN A 191 -0.96 -19.97 3.72
C GLN A 191 -0.37 -21.34 4.05
N THR A 192 -0.35 -21.70 5.32
CA THR A 192 0.03 -23.05 5.73
C THR A 192 -1.14 -23.97 5.41
N THR A 193 -1.17 -24.52 4.20
CA THR A 193 -2.02 -25.68 3.95
C THR A 193 -1.42 -26.80 4.79
N HIS A 194 -2.03 -27.13 5.92
CA HIS A 194 -1.80 -28.42 6.57
C HIS A 194 -2.37 -29.49 5.64
N THR A 195 -1.66 -29.79 4.55
CA THR A 195 -1.84 -31.06 3.88
C THR A 195 -1.38 -32.09 4.89
N PHE A 196 -2.31 -32.84 5.47
CA PHE A 196 -1.96 -34.02 6.24
C PHE A 196 -1.00 -34.84 5.38
N ASP A 197 0.21 -35.06 5.90
CA ASP A 197 1.19 -35.89 5.23
C ASP A 197 0.66 -37.32 5.21
N THR A 198 -0.02 -37.66 4.12
CA THR A 198 -0.56 -38.99 3.86
C THR A 198 0.53 -40.00 3.58
N SER A 199 1.82 -39.62 3.56
CA SER A 199 2.92 -40.60 3.49
C SER A 199 3.01 -41.48 4.75
N VAL A 200 2.52 -40.98 5.90
CA VAL A 200 2.50 -41.73 7.17
C VAL A 200 1.25 -42.59 7.33
N LEU A 201 0.10 -42.14 6.80
CA LEU A 201 -1.21 -42.79 7.00
C LEU A 201 -1.81 -43.43 5.73
N GLY A 202 -1.19 -43.22 4.56
CA GLY A 202 -1.77 -43.51 3.26
C GLY A 202 -2.83 -42.48 2.82
N PRO A 203 -3.19 -42.43 1.52
CA PRO A 203 -4.26 -41.58 1.04
C PRO A 203 -5.60 -42.02 1.64
N PHE A 204 -6.36 -41.07 2.20
CA PHE A 204 -7.73 -41.36 2.63
C PHE A 204 -8.59 -41.72 1.41
N THR A 205 -9.03 -42.97 1.33
CA THR A 205 -9.91 -43.45 0.25
C THR A 205 -11.39 -43.21 0.55
N SER A 206 -11.73 -42.90 1.81
CA SER A 206 -13.08 -42.59 2.22
C SER A 206 -13.45 -41.15 1.89
N ARG A 207 -14.55 -40.97 1.15
CA ARG A 207 -15.13 -39.65 0.84
C ARG A 207 -15.48 -38.84 2.11
N VAL A 208 -15.80 -39.53 3.21
CA VAL A 208 -16.14 -38.90 4.50
C VAL A 208 -14.89 -38.34 5.19
N LEU A 209 -13.77 -39.06 5.15
CA LEU A 209 -12.52 -38.57 5.75
C LEU A 209 -11.93 -37.42 4.93
N LEU A 210 -12.08 -37.46 3.61
CA LEU A 210 -11.67 -36.37 2.73
C LEU A 210 -12.47 -35.09 2.98
N SER A 211 -13.80 -35.19 3.18
CA SER A 211 -14.63 -34.01 3.45
C SER A 211 -14.31 -33.31 4.77
N GLU A 212 -13.82 -34.07 5.76
CA GLU A 212 -13.45 -33.57 7.09
C GLU A 212 -11.94 -33.27 7.23
N SER A 213 -11.13 -33.50 6.19
CA SER A 213 -9.67 -33.32 6.25
C SER A 213 -9.21 -31.85 6.16
N THR A 214 -10.13 -30.95 5.84
CA THR A 214 -9.90 -29.50 5.81
C THR A 214 -10.89 -28.83 6.75
N ILE A 215 -10.39 -28.18 7.79
CA ILE A 215 -11.19 -27.29 8.64
C ILE A 215 -11.40 -26.00 7.84
N ARG A 216 -12.65 -25.65 7.56
CA ARG A 216 -13.06 -24.37 6.96
C ARG A 216 -13.35 -23.33 8.02
#